data_AF-A0A139CIN4-F1
#
_entry.id   AF-A0A139CIN4-F1
#
_cell.length_a   1.000
_cell.length_b   1.000
_cell.length_c   1.000
_cell.angle_alpha   90.00
_cell.angle_beta   90.00
_cell.angle_gamma   90.00
#
_symmetry.space_group_name_H-M   'P 1'
#
loop_
_entity.id
_entity.type
_entity.pdbx_description
1 polymer ?
#
loop_
_entity_poly.entity_id
_entity_poly.type
_entity_poly.pdbx_seq_one_letter_code
_entity_poly.pdbx_strand_id
1 'polypeptide(L)'
;MTNMDQLNFDGSCDPNPGGRMGFGWVITWKTKRSPTEGSKEKKKSPSNTNNVAEYTALKEGIRNYLALKGKGPLQVCGDSKLVINQMAGKWKINNKKLAEIHSQINEIIKKNNLKVKYKWVPRNQNADADRLAMPAGKQQAKAREVKPADRKVIADTNTASVSPRLRVRINELNTTSSPGFKDFASLKVGGRDSFSSKKMEDLEKLAGKDATRLVKKEFSGDVKNQASALRWMLRGLAADLAVQKVKVDAEISKKREKKMRKR
;
A
#
# COMPACT_ATOMS: atom_id res chain seq x y z
N MET A 1 -28.33 -7.80 11.83
CA MET A 1 -27.13 -7.77 12.69
C MET A 1 -26.30 -9.02 12.41
N THR A 2 -25.00 -8.89 12.22
CA THR A 2 -24.10 -10.03 12.01
C THR A 2 -23.96 -10.82 13.31
N ASN A 3 -24.39 -12.10 13.32
CA ASN A 3 -24.32 -13.00 14.49
C ASN A 3 -22.89 -13.51 14.80
N MET A 4 -21.85 -12.81 14.35
CA MET A 4 -20.45 -13.22 14.47
C MET A 4 -19.59 -12.06 14.94
N ASP A 5 -18.60 -12.36 15.77
CA ASP A 5 -17.51 -11.41 16.01
C ASP A 5 -16.69 -11.28 14.71
N GLN A 6 -16.04 -10.15 14.51
CA GLN A 6 -15.20 -9.89 13.35
C GLN A 6 -13.79 -9.49 13.78
N LEU A 7 -12.78 -10.07 13.14
CA LEU A 7 -11.37 -9.70 13.28
C LEU A 7 -10.87 -9.18 11.94
N ASN A 8 -10.55 -7.89 11.87
CA ASN A 8 -9.79 -7.30 10.78
C ASN A 8 -8.30 -7.35 11.12
N PHE A 9 -7.44 -7.65 10.16
CA PHE A 9 -5.99 -7.61 10.33
C PHE A 9 -5.30 -6.98 9.12
N ASP A 10 -4.14 -6.39 9.33
CA ASP A 10 -3.20 -5.99 8.27
C ASP A 10 -1.76 -6.09 8.77
N GLY A 11 -0.82 -6.30 7.85
CA GLY A 11 0.60 -6.34 8.12
C GLY A 11 1.39 -5.52 7.11
N SER A 12 2.31 -4.70 7.62
CA SER A 12 3.21 -3.91 6.78
C SER A 12 4.67 -4.34 6.95
N CYS A 13 5.47 -4.23 5.90
CA CYS A 13 6.92 -4.35 5.95
C CYS A 13 7.58 -3.28 5.08
N ASP A 14 8.46 -2.46 5.66
CA ASP A 14 9.15 -1.41 4.90
C ASP A 14 10.62 -1.21 5.32
N PRO A 15 11.57 -1.28 4.37
CA PRO A 15 11.40 -1.79 3.00
C PRO A 15 11.00 -3.28 2.96
N ASN A 16 10.39 -3.73 1.86
CA ASN A 16 10.00 -5.13 1.67
C ASN A 16 10.87 -5.81 0.58
N PRO A 17 11.68 -6.83 0.88
CA PRO A 17 11.92 -7.45 2.18
C PRO A 17 12.96 -6.69 3.04
N GLY A 18 13.15 -7.12 4.28
CA GLY A 18 14.29 -6.69 5.12
C GLY A 18 13.96 -5.64 6.17
N GLY A 19 12.87 -4.91 5.97
CA GLY A 19 12.48 -3.76 6.78
C GLY A 19 11.85 -4.10 8.12
N ARG A 20 11.47 -3.04 8.85
CA ARG A 20 10.63 -3.19 10.05
C ARG A 20 9.27 -3.72 9.62
N MET A 21 8.64 -4.52 10.46
CA MET A 21 7.26 -4.94 10.26
C MET A 21 6.36 -4.33 11.31
N GLY A 22 5.16 -3.94 10.90
CA GLY A 22 4.07 -3.61 11.82
C GLY A 22 2.89 -4.53 11.57
N PHE A 23 2.14 -4.78 12.63
CA PHE A 23 0.99 -5.69 12.67
C PHE A 23 -0.16 -4.93 13.33
N GLY A 24 -1.31 -4.88 12.68
CA GLY A 24 -2.50 -4.20 13.18
C GLY A 24 -3.71 -5.10 13.14
N TRP A 25 -4.59 -4.99 14.14
CA TRP A 25 -5.86 -5.69 14.15
C TRP A 25 -6.95 -4.91 14.87
N VAL A 26 -8.19 -5.18 14.45
CA VAL A 26 -9.41 -4.63 15.05
C VAL A 26 -10.40 -5.77 15.27
N ILE A 27 -10.90 -5.89 16.50
CA ILE A 27 -11.93 -6.85 16.87
C ILE A 27 -13.24 -6.10 17.05
N THR A 28 -14.22 -6.40 16.22
CA THR A 28 -15.60 -5.95 16.38
C THR A 28 -16.41 -7.07 16.99
N TRP A 29 -17.05 -6.81 18.12
CA TRP A 29 -17.84 -7.80 18.84
C TRP A 29 -19.27 -7.84 18.29
N LYS A 30 -19.88 -9.02 18.24
CA LYS A 30 -21.31 -9.18 17.95
C LYS A 30 -22.19 -8.60 19.06
N THR A 31 -21.63 -8.54 20.27
CA THR A 31 -22.23 -7.83 21.40
C THR A 31 -22.07 -6.33 21.17
N LYS A 32 -22.94 -5.49 21.75
CA LYS A 32 -22.83 -4.02 21.68
C LYS A 32 -21.60 -3.44 22.42
N ARG A 33 -20.55 -4.24 22.62
CA ARG A 33 -19.28 -3.83 23.20
C ARG A 33 -18.49 -3.00 22.18
N SER A 34 -17.79 -1.98 22.65
CA SER A 34 -16.87 -1.20 21.83
C SER A 34 -15.83 -2.09 21.14
N PRO A 35 -15.46 -1.80 19.88
CA PRO A 35 -14.37 -2.49 19.20
C PRO A 35 -13.07 -2.43 20.01
N THR A 36 -12.21 -3.43 19.82
CA THR A 36 -10.90 -3.48 20.47
C THR A 36 -9.80 -3.48 19.42
N GLU A 37 -8.90 -2.52 19.50
CA GLU A 37 -7.76 -2.36 18.60
C GLU A 37 -6.48 -2.91 19.24
N GLY A 38 -5.56 -3.37 18.42
CA GLY A 38 -4.21 -3.70 18.86
C GLY A 38 -3.19 -3.59 17.75
N SER A 39 -1.95 -3.33 18.14
CA SER A 39 -0.82 -3.28 17.22
C SER A 39 0.46 -3.77 17.87
N LYS A 40 1.39 -4.26 17.05
CA LYS A 40 2.74 -4.69 17.45
C LYS A 40 3.72 -4.39 16.32
N GLU A 41 5.01 -4.33 16.66
CA GLU A 41 6.08 -4.14 15.69
C GLU A 41 7.19 -5.18 15.83
N LYS A 42 7.94 -5.40 14.75
CA LYS A 42 9.16 -6.20 14.73
C LYS A 42 10.29 -5.43 14.06
N LYS A 43 11.46 -5.41 14.70
CA LYS A 43 12.68 -4.78 14.16
C LYS A 43 13.06 -5.35 12.79
N LYS A 44 13.84 -4.57 12.03
CA LYS A 44 14.35 -4.95 10.70
C LYS A 44 15.10 -6.29 10.74
N SER A 45 14.88 -7.13 9.74
CA SER A 45 15.54 -8.44 9.58
C SER A 45 15.45 -8.86 8.12
N PRO A 46 16.51 -9.45 7.52
CA PRO A 46 16.50 -9.91 6.13
C PRO A 46 15.33 -10.84 5.77
N SER A 47 14.81 -11.57 6.77
CA SER A 47 13.71 -12.52 6.61
C SER A 47 12.31 -11.91 6.73
N ASN A 48 12.21 -10.60 6.97
CA ASN A 48 10.94 -9.88 7.07
C ASN A 48 10.41 -9.59 5.67
N THR A 49 9.11 -9.83 5.48
CA THR A 49 8.40 -9.55 4.22
C THR A 49 6.98 -9.11 4.53
N ASN A 50 6.29 -8.49 3.58
CA ASN A 50 4.89 -8.10 3.77
C ASN A 50 3.99 -9.31 4.09
N ASN A 51 4.15 -10.42 3.37
CA ASN A 51 3.35 -11.62 3.62
C ASN A 51 3.59 -12.21 5.01
N VAL A 52 4.84 -12.17 5.50
CA VAL A 52 5.15 -12.58 6.88
C VAL A 52 4.48 -11.65 7.88
N ALA A 53 4.44 -10.35 7.61
CA ALA A 53 3.77 -9.38 8.47
C ALA A 53 2.26 -9.64 8.56
N GLU A 54 1.61 -9.86 7.43
CA GLU A 54 0.17 -10.14 7.32
C GLU A 54 -0.24 -11.40 8.09
N TYR A 55 0.48 -12.51 7.87
CA TYR A 55 0.28 -13.75 8.63
C TYR A 55 0.50 -13.56 10.13
N THR A 56 1.52 -12.77 10.51
CA THR A 56 1.80 -12.47 11.92
C THR A 56 0.69 -11.62 12.53
N ALA A 57 0.16 -10.64 11.80
CA ALA A 57 -0.95 -9.80 12.26
C ALA A 57 -2.22 -10.62 12.51
N LEU A 58 -2.57 -11.53 11.59
CA LEU A 58 -3.68 -12.46 11.80
C LEU A 58 -3.47 -13.30 13.07
N LYS A 59 -2.27 -13.89 13.24
CA LYS A 59 -1.95 -14.72 14.40
C LYS A 59 -2.06 -13.95 15.72
N GLU A 60 -1.52 -12.74 15.78
CA GLU A 60 -1.58 -11.90 16.97
C GLU A 60 -3.01 -11.40 17.24
N GLY A 61 -3.77 -11.07 16.20
CA GLY A 61 -5.19 -10.72 16.32
C GLY A 61 -6.05 -11.86 16.89
N ILE A 62 -5.84 -13.10 16.44
CA ILE A 62 -6.53 -14.28 16.99
C ILE A 62 -6.13 -14.52 18.45
N ARG A 63 -4.83 -14.39 18.78
CA ARG A 63 -4.36 -14.50 20.17
C ARG A 63 -5.00 -13.46 21.08
N ASN A 64 -5.08 -12.22 20.60
CA ASN A 64 -5.69 -11.12 21.36
C ASN A 64 -7.21 -11.34 21.53
N TYR A 65 -7.89 -11.77 20.48
CA TYR A 65 -9.32 -12.16 20.54
C TYR A 65 -9.59 -13.21 21.62
N LEU A 66 -8.76 -14.27 21.66
CA LEU A 66 -8.87 -15.33 22.66
C LEU A 66 -8.53 -14.84 24.07
N ALA A 67 -7.48 -14.02 24.23
CA ALA A 67 -7.11 -13.41 25.51
C ALA A 67 -8.23 -12.52 26.07
N LEU A 68 -9.01 -11.88 25.19
CA LEU A 68 -10.19 -11.10 25.52
C LEU A 68 -11.46 -11.95 25.73
N LYS A 69 -11.31 -13.27 25.90
CA LYS A 69 -12.37 -14.26 26.13
C LYS A 69 -13.35 -14.41 24.96
N GLY A 70 -12.90 -14.14 23.73
CA GLY A 70 -13.67 -14.39 22.52
C GLY A 70 -13.92 -15.89 22.29
N LYS A 71 -15.17 -16.28 22.04
CA LYS A 71 -15.61 -17.68 21.88
C LYS A 71 -16.15 -18.03 20.49
N GLY A 72 -16.23 -17.05 19.61
CA GLY A 72 -16.76 -17.17 18.27
C GLY A 72 -18.30 -17.20 18.20
N PRO A 73 -18.85 -17.51 17.02
CA PRO A 73 -18.13 -17.66 15.74
C PRO A 73 -17.40 -16.37 15.33
N LEU A 74 -16.25 -16.51 14.67
CA LEU A 74 -15.37 -15.41 14.27
C LEU A 74 -15.27 -15.31 12.74
N GLN A 75 -15.54 -14.13 12.19
CA GLN A 75 -15.22 -13.79 10.81
C GLN A 75 -13.88 -13.05 10.75
N VAL A 76 -12.89 -13.66 10.11
CA VAL A 76 -11.60 -13.05 9.83
C VAL A 76 -11.66 -12.31 8.49
N CYS A 77 -11.41 -11.01 8.52
CA CYS A 77 -11.39 -10.11 7.39
C CYS A 77 -9.97 -9.57 7.14
N GLY A 78 -9.60 -9.44 5.88
CA GLY A 78 -8.33 -8.81 5.46
C GLY A 78 -8.33 -8.52 3.96
N ASP A 79 -7.48 -7.60 3.53
CA ASP A 79 -7.37 -7.19 2.12
C ASP A 79 -6.30 -7.97 1.33
N SER A 80 -5.51 -8.80 2.00
CA SER A 80 -4.61 -9.77 1.37
C SER A 80 -5.35 -11.02 0.87
N LYS A 81 -5.68 -11.05 -0.43
CA LYS A 81 -6.26 -12.25 -1.09
C LYS A 81 -5.42 -13.51 -0.88
N LEU A 82 -4.09 -13.37 -0.83
CA LEU A 82 -3.18 -14.49 -0.63
C LEU A 82 -3.40 -15.12 0.74
N VAL A 83 -3.35 -14.32 1.81
CA VAL A 83 -3.51 -14.82 3.18
C VAL A 83 -4.90 -15.40 3.38
N ILE A 84 -5.95 -14.67 2.96
CA ILE A 84 -7.33 -15.14 3.09
C ILE A 84 -7.55 -16.47 2.37
N ASN A 85 -7.10 -16.62 1.12
CA ASN A 85 -7.34 -17.86 0.37
C ASN A 85 -6.48 -19.02 0.87
N GLN A 86 -5.26 -18.77 1.36
CA GLN A 86 -4.42 -19.81 1.94
C GLN A 86 -4.98 -20.30 3.28
N MET A 87 -5.38 -19.38 4.18
CA MET A 87 -6.02 -19.73 5.45
C MET A 87 -7.38 -20.43 5.26
N ALA A 88 -8.10 -20.11 4.19
CA ALA A 88 -9.33 -20.80 3.80
C ALA A 88 -9.08 -22.16 3.12
N GLY A 89 -7.83 -22.62 2.98
CA GLY A 89 -7.48 -23.88 2.33
C GLY A 89 -7.65 -23.91 0.81
N LYS A 90 -7.96 -22.76 0.18
CA LYS A 90 -8.19 -22.68 -1.26
C LYS A 90 -6.89 -22.67 -2.07
N TRP A 91 -5.84 -22.07 -1.51
CA TRP A 91 -4.54 -21.90 -2.19
C TRP A 91 -3.42 -22.60 -1.43
N LYS A 92 -2.48 -23.21 -2.16
CA LYS A 92 -1.29 -23.88 -1.59
C LYS A 92 -0.31 -22.88 -0.98
N ILE A 93 0.44 -23.33 0.03
CA ILE A 93 1.51 -22.56 0.69
C ILE A 93 2.84 -23.23 0.40
N ASN A 94 3.66 -22.62 -0.47
CA ASN A 94 4.97 -23.18 -0.84
C ASN A 94 6.12 -22.61 0.00
N ASN A 95 5.92 -21.45 0.63
CA ASN A 95 6.95 -20.82 1.45
C ASN A 95 6.98 -21.46 2.84
N LYS A 96 8.10 -22.09 3.22
CA LYS A 96 8.27 -22.80 4.50
C LYS A 96 7.89 -21.95 5.71
N LYS A 97 8.30 -20.68 5.74
CA LYS A 97 8.02 -19.77 6.86
C LYS A 97 6.54 -19.40 6.96
N LEU A 98 5.86 -19.22 5.82
CA LEU A 98 4.41 -19.00 5.83
C LEU A 98 3.66 -20.27 6.24
N ALA A 99 4.11 -21.45 5.82
CA ALA A 99 3.53 -22.72 6.21
C ALA A 99 3.62 -22.95 7.72
N GLU A 100 4.76 -22.59 8.34
CA GLU A 100 4.95 -22.65 9.78
C GLU A 100 3.96 -21.74 10.53
N ILE A 101 3.84 -20.47 10.13
CA ILE A 101 2.91 -19.53 10.77
C ILE A 101 1.46 -19.98 10.57
N HIS A 102 1.11 -20.49 9.38
CA HIS A 102 -0.19 -21.07 9.08
C HIS A 102 -0.51 -22.26 10.01
N SER A 103 0.43 -23.19 10.22
CA SER A 103 0.25 -24.30 11.17
C SER A 103 -0.04 -23.79 12.57
N GLN A 104 0.76 -22.83 13.04
CA GLN A 104 0.59 -22.23 14.37
C GLN A 104 -0.78 -21.57 14.54
N ILE A 105 -1.31 -20.89 13.51
CA ILE A 105 -2.66 -20.31 13.56
C ILE A 105 -3.72 -21.41 13.66
N ASN A 106 -3.62 -22.46 12.84
CA ASN A 106 -4.58 -23.55 12.85
C ASN A 106 -4.55 -24.35 14.16
N GLU A 107 -3.38 -24.55 14.75
CA GLU A 107 -3.22 -25.14 16.08
C GLU A 107 -3.92 -24.30 17.15
N ILE A 108 -3.75 -22.97 17.12
CA ILE A 108 -4.44 -22.05 18.04
C ILE A 108 -5.96 -22.16 17.87
N ILE A 109 -6.45 -22.15 16.63
CA ILE A 109 -7.89 -22.26 16.33
C ILE A 109 -8.44 -23.60 16.82
N LYS A 110 -7.76 -24.71 16.50
CA LYS A 110 -8.16 -26.08 16.89
C LYS A 110 -8.18 -26.26 18.40
N LYS A 111 -7.12 -25.82 19.10
CA LYS A 111 -7.00 -25.93 20.56
C LYS A 111 -8.12 -25.20 21.30
N ASN A 112 -8.63 -24.11 20.73
CA ASN A 112 -9.69 -23.30 21.34
C ASN A 112 -11.09 -23.60 20.76
N ASN A 113 -11.22 -24.64 19.92
CA ASN A 113 -12.45 -25.03 19.24
C ASN A 113 -13.17 -23.85 18.54
N LEU A 114 -12.38 -22.92 17.96
CA LEU A 114 -12.89 -21.66 17.43
C LEU A 114 -13.45 -21.86 16.01
N LYS A 115 -14.74 -21.54 15.81
CA LYS A 115 -15.34 -21.54 14.47
C LYS A 115 -14.94 -20.28 13.71
N VAL A 116 -14.08 -20.41 12.71
CA VAL A 116 -13.56 -19.29 11.91
C VAL A 116 -14.07 -19.34 10.48
N LYS A 117 -14.48 -18.19 9.95
CA LYS A 117 -14.72 -17.97 8.50
C LYS A 117 -13.78 -16.89 8.00
N TYR A 118 -13.23 -17.08 6.79
CA TYR A 118 -12.35 -16.09 6.17
C TYR A 118 -13.09 -15.33 5.06
N LYS A 119 -12.98 -14.01 5.06
CA LYS A 119 -13.57 -13.12 4.06
C LYS A 119 -12.54 -12.12 3.57
N TRP A 120 -12.35 -12.06 2.26
CA TRP A 120 -11.57 -10.97 1.68
C TRP A 120 -12.43 -9.70 1.65
N VAL A 121 -11.84 -8.58 2.04
CA VAL A 121 -12.47 -7.25 1.96
C VAL A 121 -11.57 -6.30 1.16
N PRO A 122 -12.13 -5.32 0.44
CA PRO A 122 -11.31 -4.29 -0.19
C PRO A 122 -10.58 -3.43 0.85
N ARG A 123 -9.43 -2.85 0.48
CA ARG A 123 -8.54 -2.11 1.40
C ARG A 123 -9.23 -0.95 2.13
N ASN A 124 -10.14 -0.24 1.48
CA ASN A 124 -10.91 0.85 2.12
C ASN A 124 -11.81 0.35 3.27
N GLN A 125 -12.20 -0.93 3.28
CA GLN A 125 -12.93 -1.57 4.37
C GLN A 125 -12.00 -2.17 5.44
N ASN A 126 -10.67 -2.05 5.27
CA ASN A 126 -9.65 -2.53 6.20
C ASN A 126 -8.75 -1.39 6.71
N ALA A 127 -9.18 -0.14 6.54
CA ALA A 127 -8.38 1.05 6.78
C ALA A 127 -7.85 1.16 8.22
N ASP A 128 -8.64 0.76 9.22
CA ASP A 128 -8.22 0.84 10.62
C ASP A 128 -7.11 -0.16 10.94
N ALA A 129 -7.24 -1.41 10.50
CA ALA A 129 -6.18 -2.40 10.66
C ALA A 129 -4.91 -1.99 9.91
N ASP A 130 -5.05 -1.42 8.72
CA ASP A 130 -3.95 -0.87 7.93
C ASP A 130 -3.23 0.29 8.63
N ARG A 131 -3.98 1.23 9.21
CA ARG A 131 -3.44 2.31 10.05
C ARG A 131 -2.66 1.75 11.22
N LEU A 132 -3.21 0.76 11.93
CA LEU A 132 -2.57 0.12 13.08
C LEU A 132 -1.32 -0.68 12.72
N ALA A 133 -1.28 -1.24 11.51
CA ALA A 133 -0.13 -2.01 11.01
C ALA A 133 1.03 -1.13 10.57
N MET A 134 0.83 0.18 10.41
CA MET A 134 1.93 1.08 10.10
C MET A 134 2.79 1.34 11.35
N PRO A 135 4.12 1.30 11.23
CA PRO A 135 5.00 1.66 12.33
C PRO A 135 4.67 3.06 12.85
N ALA A 136 4.78 3.30 14.15
CA ALA A 136 4.30 4.53 14.81
C ALA A 136 4.75 5.83 14.12
N GLY A 137 5.99 5.88 13.60
CA GLY A 137 6.52 7.04 12.87
C GLY A 137 5.93 7.30 11.48
N LYS A 138 5.12 6.39 10.94
CA LYS A 138 4.47 6.50 9.61
C LYS A 138 2.94 6.63 9.69
N GLN A 139 2.32 6.40 10.84
CA GLN A 139 0.88 6.59 11.01
C GLN A 139 0.46 8.04 10.72
N GLN A 140 1.28 9.02 11.11
CA GLN A 140 1.07 10.44 10.77
C GLN A 140 1.22 10.76 9.28
N ALA A 141 1.96 9.93 8.51
CA ALA A 141 2.22 10.19 7.10
C ALA A 141 1.08 9.70 6.17
N LYS A 142 0.34 8.65 6.54
CA LYS A 142 -0.83 8.15 5.77
C LYS A 142 -2.13 8.89 6.08
N ALA A 143 -2.21 9.55 7.25
CA ALA A 143 -3.33 10.45 7.57
C ALA A 143 -3.40 11.70 6.67
N ARG A 144 -2.37 11.94 5.84
CA ARG A 144 -2.46 12.91 4.74
C ARG A 144 -3.03 12.24 3.49
N GLU A 145 -4.30 11.87 3.53
CA GLU A 145 -5.09 11.94 2.30
C GLU A 145 -5.08 13.42 1.89
N VAL A 146 -4.25 13.76 0.90
CA VAL A 146 -4.29 15.10 0.32
C VAL A 146 -5.61 15.15 -0.44
N LYS A 147 -6.58 15.90 0.10
CA LYS A 147 -7.85 16.13 -0.58
C LYS A 147 -7.52 16.68 -1.97
N PRO A 148 -8.29 16.33 -3.02
CA PRO A 148 -8.02 16.86 -4.36
C PRO A 148 -7.87 18.39 -4.42
N ALA A 149 -8.63 19.11 -3.58
CA ALA A 149 -8.55 20.58 -3.44
C ALA A 149 -7.21 21.09 -2.87
N ASP A 150 -6.49 20.29 -2.10
CA ASP A 150 -5.21 20.65 -1.48
C ASP A 150 -4.01 20.27 -2.36
N ARG A 151 -4.25 19.64 -3.52
CA ARG A 151 -3.21 19.25 -4.45
C ARG A 151 -2.64 20.46 -5.19
N LYS A 152 -1.32 20.57 -5.16
CA LYS A 152 -0.60 21.64 -5.83
C LYS A 152 -0.19 21.22 -7.24
N VAL A 153 -0.75 21.88 -8.24
CA VAL A 153 -0.20 21.93 -9.59
C VAL A 153 0.84 23.06 -9.58
N ILE A 154 2.12 22.69 -9.44
CA ILE A 154 3.21 23.65 -9.19
C ILE A 154 3.86 24.12 -10.51
N ALA A 155 3.68 23.36 -11.60
CA ALA A 155 4.22 23.70 -12.90
C ALA A 155 3.21 24.48 -13.75
N ASP A 156 3.68 25.46 -14.53
CA ASP A 156 2.83 26.14 -15.51
C ASP A 156 2.41 25.14 -16.61
N THR A 157 1.11 24.92 -16.72
CA THR A 157 0.53 23.92 -17.63
C THR A 157 0.00 24.53 -18.93
N ASN A 158 0.02 25.87 -19.07
CA ASN A 158 -0.58 26.58 -20.20
C ASN A 158 0.16 26.31 -21.52
N THR A 159 1.41 25.85 -21.47
CA THR A 159 2.25 25.53 -22.64
C THR A 159 2.29 24.03 -22.97
N ALA A 160 1.59 23.19 -22.22
CA ALA A 160 1.71 21.74 -22.34
C ALA A 160 0.86 21.17 -23.49
N SER A 161 1.49 21.00 -24.66
CA SER A 161 0.94 20.19 -25.76
C SER A 161 0.97 18.70 -25.41
N VAL A 162 -0.05 18.25 -24.69
CA VAL A 162 -0.30 16.83 -24.38
C VAL A 162 -1.52 16.33 -25.13
N SER A 163 -1.57 15.02 -25.42
CA SER A 163 -2.73 14.45 -26.12
C SER A 163 -4.02 14.61 -25.30
N PRO A 164 -5.19 14.80 -25.94
CA PRO A 164 -6.48 14.93 -25.23
C PRO A 164 -6.76 13.74 -24.30
N ARG A 165 -6.44 12.53 -24.74
CA ARG A 165 -6.59 11.30 -23.93
C ARG A 165 -5.73 11.35 -22.66
N LEU A 166 -4.49 11.81 -22.76
CA LEU A 166 -3.61 11.94 -21.60
C LEU A 166 -4.11 13.03 -20.65
N ARG A 167 -4.60 14.15 -21.19
CA ARG A 167 -5.16 15.25 -20.39
C ARG A 167 -6.34 14.77 -19.52
N VAL A 168 -7.28 14.02 -20.10
CA VAL A 168 -8.40 13.44 -19.36
C VAL A 168 -7.91 12.55 -18.22
N ARG A 169 -6.96 11.64 -18.49
CA ARG A 169 -6.41 10.75 -17.46
C ARG A 169 -5.68 11.47 -16.34
N ILE A 170 -4.95 12.54 -16.65
CA ILE A 170 -4.28 13.38 -15.65
C ILE A 170 -5.33 14.07 -14.76
N ASN A 171 -6.40 14.60 -15.35
CA ASN A 171 -7.48 15.26 -14.61
C ASN A 171 -8.26 14.27 -13.73
N GLU A 172 -8.57 13.06 -14.23
CA GLU A 172 -9.14 11.97 -13.42
C GLU A 172 -8.27 11.69 -12.19
N LEU A 173 -6.96 11.55 -12.39
CA LEU A 173 -6.05 11.24 -11.29
C LEU A 173 -5.92 12.39 -10.29
N ASN A 174 -5.84 13.63 -10.79
CA ASN A 174 -5.80 14.84 -9.96
C ASN A 174 -7.06 15.02 -9.11
N THR A 175 -8.22 14.53 -9.55
CA THR A 175 -9.50 14.63 -8.83
C THR A 175 -9.81 13.39 -7.97
N THR A 176 -9.06 12.31 -8.11
CA THR A 176 -9.27 11.07 -7.36
C THR A 176 -8.76 11.21 -5.93
N SER A 177 -9.58 11.02 -4.90
CA SER A 177 -9.15 11.22 -3.51
C SER A 177 -8.01 10.30 -3.08
N SER A 178 -8.05 9.02 -3.46
CA SER A 178 -7.07 8.01 -3.05
C SER A 178 -6.71 7.07 -4.22
N PRO A 179 -5.88 7.54 -5.18
CA PRO A 179 -5.53 6.74 -6.35
C PRO A 179 -4.66 5.54 -5.98
N GLY A 180 -4.99 4.38 -6.52
CA GLY A 180 -4.31 3.12 -6.28
C GLY A 180 -3.20 2.83 -7.29
N PHE A 181 -2.46 1.75 -7.03
CA PHE A 181 -1.34 1.32 -7.89
C PHE A 181 -1.73 1.18 -9.37
N LYS A 182 -2.92 0.64 -9.67
CA LYS A 182 -3.39 0.43 -11.05
C LYS A 182 -3.62 1.75 -11.79
N ASP A 183 -4.07 2.78 -11.09
CA ASP A 183 -4.34 4.10 -11.68
C ASP A 183 -3.02 4.71 -12.16
N PHE A 184 -1.99 4.68 -11.31
CA PHE A 184 -0.63 5.09 -11.70
C PHE A 184 0.02 4.19 -12.75
N ALA A 185 -0.17 2.87 -12.67
CA ALA A 185 0.42 1.92 -13.60
C ALA A 185 -0.14 2.05 -15.02
N SER A 186 -1.42 2.41 -15.14
CA SER A 186 -2.12 2.60 -16.41
C SER A 186 -1.91 3.98 -17.03
N LEU A 187 -1.55 5.00 -16.24
CA LEU A 187 -1.24 6.33 -16.76
C LEU A 187 0.05 6.28 -17.60
N LYS A 188 -0.09 6.49 -18.91
CA LYS A 188 0.99 6.45 -19.91
C LYS A 188 0.85 7.62 -20.87
N VAL A 189 2.00 8.17 -21.30
CA VAL A 189 2.04 9.26 -22.29
C VAL A 189 1.49 8.81 -23.64
N GLY A 190 1.67 7.54 -24.01
CA GLY A 190 1.17 6.98 -25.28
C GLY A 190 2.02 7.34 -26.51
N GLY A 191 3.20 7.91 -26.31
CA GLY A 191 4.13 8.35 -27.36
C GLY A 191 5.24 9.25 -26.80
N ARG A 192 5.89 10.03 -27.67
CA ARG A 192 6.77 11.13 -27.28
C ARG A 192 6.02 12.46 -27.39
N ASP A 193 6.31 13.36 -26.46
CA ASP A 193 5.84 14.75 -26.49
C ASP A 193 7.01 15.72 -26.31
N SER A 194 6.71 17.02 -26.26
CA SER A 194 7.70 18.09 -26.12
C SER A 194 8.53 18.01 -24.83
N PHE A 195 8.09 17.27 -23.81
CA PHE A 195 8.82 17.10 -22.55
C PHE A 195 9.65 15.80 -22.52
N SER A 196 9.34 14.83 -23.38
CA SER A 196 10.03 13.53 -23.41
C SER A 196 11.54 13.67 -23.67
N SER A 197 11.93 14.62 -24.52
CA SER A 197 13.32 14.85 -24.94
C SER A 197 14.05 15.98 -24.19
N LYS A 198 13.34 16.76 -23.36
CA LYS A 198 13.95 17.89 -22.64
C LYS A 198 15.03 17.43 -21.65
N LYS A 199 16.11 18.21 -21.61
CA LYS A 199 17.22 18.05 -20.66
C LYS A 199 16.81 18.51 -19.26
N MET A 200 17.60 18.12 -18.26
CA MET A 200 17.27 18.38 -16.86
C MET A 200 17.17 19.88 -16.58
N GLU A 201 18.09 20.67 -17.13
CA GLU A 201 18.17 22.11 -16.95
C GLU A 201 16.90 22.81 -17.48
N ASP A 202 16.42 22.39 -18.64
CA ASP A 202 15.18 22.90 -19.23
C ASP A 202 13.95 22.52 -18.40
N LEU A 203 13.92 21.28 -17.88
CA LEU A 203 12.82 20.81 -17.03
C LEU A 203 12.77 21.59 -15.72
N GLU A 204 13.91 21.84 -15.07
CA GLU A 204 14.00 22.63 -13.83
C GLU A 204 13.57 24.07 -14.07
N LYS A 205 13.99 24.67 -15.19
CA LYS A 205 13.61 26.04 -15.58
C LYS A 205 12.11 26.15 -15.80
N LEU A 206 11.51 25.21 -16.53
CA LEU A 206 10.07 25.21 -16.84
C LEU A 206 9.21 24.90 -15.61
N ALA A 207 9.64 23.95 -14.76
CA ALA A 207 8.86 23.53 -13.60
C ALA A 207 8.99 24.48 -12.40
N GLY A 208 10.00 25.35 -12.41
CA GLY A 208 10.26 26.32 -11.35
C GLY A 208 11.03 25.74 -10.15
N LYS A 209 11.42 26.64 -9.25
CA LYS A 209 12.29 26.33 -8.10
C LYS A 209 11.64 25.37 -7.10
N ASP A 210 10.34 25.50 -6.86
CA ASP A 210 9.62 24.68 -5.87
C ASP A 210 9.49 23.22 -6.31
N ALA A 211 9.09 22.98 -7.56
CA ALA A 211 9.04 21.64 -8.13
C ALA A 211 10.43 20.99 -8.15
N THR A 212 11.46 21.75 -8.55
CA THR A 212 12.85 21.31 -8.56
C THR A 212 13.35 20.91 -7.17
N ARG A 213 13.09 21.74 -6.15
CA ARG A 213 13.46 21.44 -4.75
C ARG A 213 12.75 20.18 -4.24
N LEU A 214 11.47 20.03 -4.57
CA LEU A 214 10.67 18.86 -4.18
C LEU A 214 11.22 17.57 -4.78
N VAL A 215 11.49 17.53 -6.09
CA VAL A 215 12.00 16.30 -6.73
C VAL A 215 13.42 15.94 -6.28
N LYS A 216 14.29 16.93 -6.05
CA LYS A 216 15.65 16.70 -5.51
C LYS A 216 15.59 16.08 -4.11
N LYS A 217 14.64 16.52 -3.28
CA LYS A 217 14.40 15.94 -1.96
C LYS A 217 13.85 14.51 -2.05
N GLU A 218 12.84 14.28 -2.88
CA GLU A 218 12.17 12.97 -2.98
C GLU A 218 13.02 11.88 -3.66
N PHE A 219 13.86 12.26 -4.62
CA PHE A 219 14.67 11.36 -5.43
C PHE A 219 16.15 11.74 -5.34
N SER A 220 16.68 11.85 -4.12
CA SER A 220 18.07 12.24 -3.88
C SER A 220 19.05 11.31 -4.63
N GLY A 221 19.92 11.88 -5.45
CA GLY A 221 20.89 11.16 -6.27
C GLY A 221 20.33 10.45 -7.52
N ASP A 222 19.01 10.40 -7.72
CA ASP A 222 18.38 9.73 -8.86
C ASP A 222 17.87 10.73 -9.90
N VAL A 223 18.80 11.25 -10.70
CA VAL A 223 18.53 12.27 -11.73
C VAL A 223 17.45 11.81 -12.73
N LYS A 224 17.40 10.50 -13.04
CA LYS A 224 16.41 9.93 -13.96
C LYS A 224 14.99 10.04 -13.40
N ASN A 225 14.82 9.70 -12.13
CA ASN A 225 13.51 9.81 -11.47
C ASN A 225 13.13 11.27 -11.18
N GLN A 226 14.11 12.14 -10.87
CA GLN A 226 13.88 13.58 -10.78
C GLN A 226 13.32 14.14 -12.09
N ALA A 227 14.00 13.89 -13.22
CA ALA A 227 13.56 14.33 -14.53
C ALA A 227 12.18 13.77 -14.92
N SER A 228 11.90 12.51 -14.55
CA SER A 228 10.61 11.87 -14.81
C SER A 228 9.47 12.51 -14.00
N ALA A 229 9.74 12.92 -12.75
CA ALA A 229 8.75 13.59 -11.91
C ALA A 229 8.44 15.00 -12.44
N LEU A 230 9.46 15.80 -12.78
CA LEU A 230 9.28 17.13 -13.38
C LEU A 230 8.48 17.05 -14.68
N ARG A 231 8.79 16.05 -15.52
CA ARG A 231 8.04 15.73 -16.72
C ARG A 231 6.56 15.50 -16.46
N TRP A 232 6.20 14.73 -15.43
CA TRP A 232 4.79 14.52 -15.09
C TRP A 232 4.12 15.80 -14.57
N MET A 233 4.83 16.59 -13.75
CA MET A 233 4.32 17.87 -13.25
C MET A 233 4.05 18.86 -14.39
N LEU A 234 4.97 18.98 -15.34
CA LEU A 234 4.83 19.83 -16.53
C LEU A 234 3.67 19.40 -17.45
N ARG A 235 3.27 18.12 -17.42
CA ARG A 235 2.06 17.64 -18.10
C ARG A 235 0.77 17.98 -17.34
N GLY A 236 0.88 18.54 -16.14
CA GLY A 236 -0.24 18.95 -15.29
C GLY A 236 -0.64 17.94 -14.21
N LEU A 237 0.16 16.90 -13.96
CA LEU A 237 -0.08 16.00 -12.83
C LEU A 237 0.36 16.69 -11.53
N ALA A 238 -0.48 16.65 -10.49
CA ALA A 238 -0.16 17.24 -9.20
C ALA A 238 1.16 16.71 -8.63
N ALA A 239 1.88 17.53 -7.86
CA ALA A 239 3.24 17.23 -7.45
C ALA A 239 3.38 15.93 -6.63
N ASP A 240 2.45 15.68 -5.71
CA ASP A 240 2.37 14.45 -4.92
C ASP A 240 2.13 13.23 -5.81
N LEU A 241 1.20 13.34 -6.76
CA LEU A 241 0.84 12.28 -7.70
C LEU A 241 1.98 11.99 -8.69
N ALA A 242 2.71 13.01 -9.15
CA ALA A 242 3.87 12.84 -10.02
C ALA A 242 5.00 12.06 -9.32
N VAL A 243 5.25 12.34 -8.04
CA VAL A 243 6.21 11.57 -7.24
C VAL A 243 5.75 10.12 -7.08
N GLN A 244 4.47 9.88 -6.75
CA GLN A 244 3.94 8.52 -6.62
C GLN A 244 3.99 7.75 -7.94
N LYS A 245 3.68 8.42 -9.06
CA LYS A 245 3.73 7.86 -10.40
C LYS A 245 5.12 7.30 -10.73
N VAL A 246 6.16 8.07 -10.43
CA VAL A 246 7.56 7.67 -10.67
C VAL A 246 7.96 6.51 -9.76
N LYS A 247 7.54 6.50 -8.49
CA LYS A 247 7.78 5.38 -7.56
C LYS A 247 7.14 4.08 -8.07
N VAL A 248 5.90 4.15 -8.57
CA VAL A 248 5.19 3.01 -9.18
C VAL A 248 5.91 2.51 -10.45
N ASP A 249 6.32 3.40 -11.35
CA ASP A 249 7.06 2.99 -12.56
C ASP A 249 8.40 2.33 -12.23
N ALA A 250 9.13 2.86 -11.23
CA ALA A 250 10.38 2.27 -10.76
C ALA A 250 10.17 0.87 -10.16
N GLU A 251 9.08 0.66 -9.41
CA GLU A 251 8.71 -0.66 -8.89
C GLU A 251 8.42 -1.65 -10.03
N ILE A 252 7.68 -1.22 -11.05
CA ILE A 252 7.38 -2.03 -12.24
C ILE A 252 8.68 -2.40 -12.99
N SER A 253 9.59 -1.44 -13.19
CA SER A 253 10.89 -1.69 -13.85
C SER A 253 11.71 -2.74 -13.10
N LYS A 254 11.88 -2.57 -11.78
CA LYS A 254 12.61 -3.52 -10.92
C LYS A 254 12.02 -4.93 -10.98
N LYS A 255 10.69 -5.07 -10.98
CA LYS A 255 10.01 -6.37 -11.12
C LYS A 255 10.29 -7.00 -12.49
N ARG A 256 10.30 -6.22 -13.57
CA ARG A 256 10.61 -6.69 -14.92
C ARG A 256 12.05 -7.16 -15.04
N GLU A 257 13.02 -6.36 -14.57
CA GLU A 257 14.44 -6.70 -14.55
C GLU A 257 14.70 -7.99 -13.77
N LYS A 258 14.09 -8.13 -12.59
CA LYS A 258 14.19 -9.35 -11.77
C LYS A 258 13.58 -10.59 -12.45
N LYS A 259 12.54 -10.42 -13.27
CA LYS A 259 11.94 -11.51 -14.05
C LYS A 259 12.84 -11.91 -15.22
N MET A 260 13.52 -10.95 -15.85
CA MET A 260 14.45 -11.23 -16.95
C MET A 260 15.72 -11.93 -16.46
N ARG A 261 16.27 -11.54 -15.30
CA ARG A 261 17.45 -12.22 -14.68
C ARG A 261 17.18 -13.64 -14.18
N LYS A 262 15.93 -14.08 -14.16
CA LYS A 262 15.50 -15.41 -13.70
C LYS A 262 15.11 -16.35 -14.86
N ARG A 263 15.14 -15.84 -16.08
CA ARG A 263 14.94 -16.58 -17.32
C ARG A 263 16.29 -16.82 -17.95
#